data_AF-A0A969GB77-F1
#
_entry.id   AF-A0A969GB77-F1
#
_cell.length_a   1.000
_cell.length_b   1.000
_cell.length_c   1.000
_cell.angle_alpha   90.00
_cell.angle_beta   90.00
_cell.angle_gamma   90.00
#
_symmetry.space_group_name_H-M   'P 1'
#
loop_
_entity.id
_entity.type
_entity.pdbx_description
1 polymer ?
#
loop_
_entity_poly.entity_id
_entity_poly.type
_entity_poly.pdbx_seq_one_letter_code
_entity_poly.pdbx_strand_id
1 'polypeptide(L)'
;MLQAIPDRDTKTQAAQHLARIMAIDPYNARLQIPHRSWRLYRIGAIGELEFYSQQLRQAGIPCFTQTINRINNINVYEVKYLEQAGPTVKVRCTDDQGIQGAFQFKATEVSQRVEGLLPVFEEALQIDFTKRLQRYTRKTAILDYIRMGDLHLPDRQTILRFCDQNYDFHQGIPLGEGKQDPHQTNSLNWNNLLKLWSKLLPQVPLTNEFTPFGETAIEFSQSLATVKPKLQLHRRESSLWDNAWQLYSSLAFYQS
;
A
#
# COMPACT_ATOMS: atom_id res chain seq x y z
N MET A 1 -1.30 8.56 12.36
CA MET A 1 -2.31 8.17 11.36
C MET A 1 -3.69 8.42 11.93
N LEU A 2 -4.61 9.01 11.16
CA LEU A 2 -6.03 9.05 11.50
C LEU A 2 -6.75 7.89 10.79
N GLN A 3 -7.68 7.24 11.48
CA GLN A 3 -8.53 6.20 10.91
C GLN A 3 -9.86 6.80 10.44
N ALA A 4 -10.54 6.10 9.52
CA ALA A 4 -11.79 6.55 8.94
C ALA A 4 -12.90 6.68 10.00
N ILE A 5 -13.68 7.76 9.89
CA ILE A 5 -14.97 7.91 10.57
C ILE A 5 -16.04 8.04 9.47
N PRO A 6 -16.79 6.96 9.17
CA PRO A 6 -17.77 6.96 8.08
C PRO A 6 -19.02 7.79 8.39
N ASP A 7 -19.46 7.80 9.65
CA ASP A 7 -20.67 8.51 10.05
C ASP A 7 -20.47 10.03 10.09
N ARG A 8 -21.39 10.78 9.46
CA ARG A 8 -21.25 12.24 9.27
C ARG A 8 -21.42 13.03 10.56
N ASP A 9 -22.31 12.58 11.44
CA ASP A 9 -22.60 13.28 12.70
C ASP A 9 -21.45 13.07 13.67
N THR A 10 -20.98 11.82 13.79
CA THR A 10 -19.77 11.45 14.54
C THR A 10 -18.55 12.18 14.00
N LYS A 11 -18.39 12.29 12.67
CA LYS A 11 -17.30 13.05 12.05
C LYS A 11 -17.34 14.54 12.40
N THR A 12 -18.53 15.13 12.50
CA THR A 12 -18.68 16.55 12.86
C THR A 12 -18.27 16.80 14.31
N GLN A 13 -18.65 15.91 15.23
CA GLN A 13 -18.22 15.97 16.63
C GLN A 13 -16.70 15.73 16.75
N ALA A 14 -16.18 14.72 16.08
CA ALA A 14 -14.75 14.43 16.03
C ALA A 14 -13.94 15.61 15.49
N ALA A 15 -14.46 16.35 14.50
CA ALA A 15 -13.80 17.54 13.97
C ALA A 15 -13.66 18.66 15.03
N GLN A 16 -14.67 18.85 15.88
CA GLN A 16 -14.59 19.83 16.98
C GLN A 16 -13.55 19.42 18.02
N HIS A 17 -13.47 18.14 18.36
CA HIS A 17 -12.45 17.63 19.27
C HIS A 17 -11.05 17.74 18.68
N LEU A 18 -10.87 17.36 17.41
CA LEU A 18 -9.60 17.50 16.69
C LEU A 18 -9.14 18.95 16.65
N ALA A 19 -10.05 19.89 16.33
CA ALA A 19 -9.77 21.32 16.31
C ALA A 19 -9.21 21.83 17.64
N ARG A 20 -9.80 21.42 18.77
CA ARG A 20 -9.34 21.80 20.11
C ARG A 20 -7.99 21.19 20.45
N ILE A 21 -7.82 19.88 20.24
CA ILE A 21 -6.59 19.15 20.59
C ILE A 21 -5.40 19.68 19.77
N MET A 22 -5.64 20.00 18.50
CA MET A 22 -4.60 20.38 17.54
C MET A 22 -4.48 21.90 17.36
N ALA A 23 -5.29 22.68 18.06
CA ALA A 23 -5.35 24.14 17.96
C ALA A 23 -5.51 24.65 16.52
N ILE A 24 -6.42 24.04 15.76
CA ILE A 24 -6.79 24.43 14.39
C ILE A 24 -8.27 24.80 14.33
N ASP A 25 -8.72 25.44 13.26
CA ASP A 25 -10.15 25.74 13.09
C ASP A 25 -10.99 24.48 12.79
N PRO A 26 -12.27 24.44 13.19
CA PRO A 26 -13.15 23.29 12.99
C PRO A 26 -13.37 22.91 11.52
N TYR A 27 -13.31 23.87 10.59
CA TYR A 27 -13.51 23.60 9.17
C TYR A 27 -12.33 22.80 8.61
N ASN A 28 -11.10 23.26 8.84
CA ASN A 28 -9.90 22.55 8.43
C ASN A 28 -9.78 21.20 9.16
N ALA A 29 -10.11 21.13 10.46
CA ALA A 29 -10.13 19.86 11.20
C ALA A 29 -11.03 18.81 10.53
N ARG A 30 -12.23 19.22 10.06
CA ARG A 30 -13.17 18.33 9.37
C ARG A 30 -12.61 17.79 8.06
N LEU A 31 -11.82 18.58 7.33
CA LEU A 31 -11.16 18.15 6.09
C LEU A 31 -10.06 17.11 6.34
N GLN A 32 -9.44 17.14 7.52
CA GLN A 32 -8.38 16.19 7.90
C GLN A 32 -8.91 14.82 8.31
N ILE A 33 -10.16 14.71 8.79
CA ILE A 33 -10.73 13.42 9.17
C ILE A 33 -11.15 12.64 7.91
N PRO A 34 -10.54 11.47 7.63
CA PRO A 34 -10.91 10.68 6.47
C PRO A 34 -12.30 10.06 6.64
N HIS A 35 -13.06 10.00 5.56
CA HIS A 35 -14.33 9.26 5.51
C HIS A 35 -14.11 7.76 5.19
N ARG A 36 -13.04 7.47 4.44
CA ARG A 36 -12.60 6.12 4.07
C ARG A 36 -11.08 6.04 4.15
N SER A 37 -10.54 4.84 4.37
CA SER A 37 -9.11 4.58 4.53
C SER A 37 -8.46 5.34 5.70
N TRP A 38 -7.15 5.14 5.84
CA TRP A 38 -6.33 5.92 6.75
C TRP A 38 -5.84 7.19 6.07
N ARG A 39 -5.54 8.21 6.89
CA ARG A 39 -4.87 9.43 6.44
C ARG A 39 -3.60 9.67 7.25
N LEU A 40 -2.51 9.97 6.55
CA LEU A 40 -1.32 10.51 7.17
C LEU A 40 -1.62 11.93 7.63
N TYR A 41 -1.58 12.15 8.95
CA TYR A 41 -1.99 13.41 9.55
C TYR A 41 -0.83 14.23 10.11
N ARG A 42 0.10 13.57 10.80
CA ARG A 42 1.24 14.23 11.46
C ARG A 42 2.44 13.30 11.50
N ILE A 43 3.61 13.90 11.39
CA ILE A 43 4.93 13.28 11.56
C ILE A 43 5.70 14.14 12.56
N GLY A 44 6.47 13.51 13.44
CA GLY A 44 7.17 14.17 14.52
C GLY A 44 7.83 13.17 15.47
N ALA A 45 8.33 13.66 16.60
CA ALA A 45 8.91 12.82 17.64
C ALA A 45 7.85 11.87 18.21
N ILE A 46 8.22 10.60 18.42
CA ILE A 46 7.23 9.57 18.80
C ILE A 46 6.50 9.90 20.10
N GLY A 47 7.18 10.46 21.11
CA GLY A 47 6.55 10.83 22.38
C GLY A 47 5.50 11.94 22.25
N GLU A 48 5.73 12.93 21.38
CA GLU A 48 4.73 13.97 21.08
C GLU A 48 3.52 13.35 20.36
N LEU A 49 3.77 12.48 19.38
CA LEU A 49 2.71 11.81 18.63
C LEU A 49 1.88 10.86 19.51
N GLU A 50 2.51 10.17 20.46
CA GLU A 50 1.83 9.31 21.43
C GLU A 50 0.95 10.13 22.38
N PHE A 51 1.43 11.28 22.86
CA PHE A 51 0.66 12.22 23.66
C PHE A 51 -0.60 12.70 22.93
N TYR A 52 -0.46 13.14 21.67
CA TYR A 52 -1.63 13.50 20.84
C TYR A 52 -2.53 12.29 20.56
N SER A 53 -1.97 11.13 20.26
CA SER A 53 -2.74 9.91 20.00
C SER A 53 -3.60 9.51 21.20
N GLN A 54 -3.09 9.68 22.42
CA GLN A 54 -3.86 9.43 23.63
C GLN A 54 -5.05 10.39 23.76
N GLN A 55 -4.82 11.70 23.58
CA GLN A 55 -5.90 12.69 23.64
C GLN A 55 -6.97 12.47 22.56
N LEU A 56 -6.54 12.14 21.33
CA LEU A 56 -7.44 11.85 20.22
C LEU A 56 -8.31 10.63 20.52
N ARG A 57 -7.72 9.53 21.01
CA ARG A 57 -8.46 8.31 21.38
C ARG A 57 -9.42 8.55 22.53
N GLN A 58 -9.03 9.33 23.54
CA GLN A 58 -9.93 9.72 24.64
C GLN A 58 -11.11 10.57 24.15
N ALA A 59 -10.93 11.32 23.08
CA ALA A 59 -11.99 12.08 22.42
C ALA A 59 -12.77 11.27 21.36
N GLY A 60 -12.61 9.94 21.32
CA GLY A 60 -13.32 9.06 20.39
C GLY A 60 -12.82 9.14 18.94
N ILE A 61 -11.64 9.71 18.70
CA ILE A 61 -11.03 9.81 17.36
C ILE A 61 -10.06 8.65 17.18
N PRO A 62 -10.39 7.66 16.32
CA PRO A 62 -9.55 6.48 16.14
C PRO A 62 -8.27 6.86 15.39
N CYS A 63 -7.13 6.55 15.99
CA CYS A 63 -5.82 6.90 15.47
C CYS A 63 -4.74 5.96 16.01
N PHE A 64 -3.62 5.89 15.29
CA PHE A 64 -2.46 5.11 15.71
C PHE A 64 -1.17 5.78 15.23
N THR A 65 -0.06 5.41 15.86
CA THR A 65 1.28 5.94 15.59
C THR A 65 2.25 4.79 15.40
N GLN A 66 3.27 5.00 14.56
CA GLN A 66 4.35 4.04 14.35
C GLN A 66 5.64 4.79 14.01
N THR A 67 6.77 4.22 14.43
CA THR A 67 8.09 4.77 14.10
C THR A 67 8.53 4.36 12.70
N ILE A 68 9.19 5.27 11.98
CA ILE A 68 9.80 4.97 10.68
C ILE A 68 10.86 3.87 10.80
N ASN A 69 11.57 3.80 11.93
CA ASN A 69 12.56 2.74 12.18
C ASN A 69 11.90 1.34 12.17
N ARG A 70 10.78 1.15 12.88
CA ARG A 70 10.05 -0.11 12.85
C ARG A 70 9.52 -0.46 11.46
N ILE A 71 9.07 0.54 10.70
CA ILE A 71 8.62 0.35 9.31
C ILE A 71 9.77 -0.12 8.42
N ASN A 72 10.94 0.52 8.52
CA ASN A 72 12.10 0.22 7.69
C ASN A 72 12.76 -1.13 8.04
N ASN A 73 12.55 -1.65 9.26
CA ASN A 73 13.13 -2.91 9.71
C ASN A 73 12.25 -4.15 9.44
N ILE A 74 11.07 -4.00 8.80
CA ILE A 74 10.29 -5.16 8.35
C ILE A 74 11.05 -5.88 7.24
N ASN A 75 11.15 -7.21 7.30
CA ASN A 75 11.74 -7.99 6.21
C ASN A 75 10.74 -8.02 5.06
N VAL A 76 11.15 -7.55 3.88
CA VAL A 76 10.30 -7.57 2.69
C VAL A 76 11.00 -8.44 1.66
N TYR A 77 10.34 -9.51 1.23
CA TYR A 77 10.81 -10.35 0.15
C TYR A 77 9.88 -10.18 -1.05
N GLU A 78 10.46 -9.80 -2.18
CA GLU A 78 9.72 -9.66 -3.43
C GLU A 78 9.56 -11.04 -4.07
N VAL A 79 8.33 -11.50 -4.21
CA VAL A 79 8.00 -12.82 -4.76
C VAL A 79 8.10 -12.79 -6.28
N LYS A 80 8.88 -13.72 -6.82
CA LYS A 80 9.06 -13.92 -8.26
C LYS A 80 8.07 -14.93 -8.81
N TYR A 81 7.87 -16.06 -8.12
CA TYR A 81 6.83 -17.04 -8.48
C TYR A 81 6.54 -18.00 -7.32
N LEU A 82 5.41 -18.70 -7.40
CA LEU A 82 5.01 -19.75 -6.47
C LEU A 82 5.55 -21.11 -6.91
N GLU A 83 6.33 -21.78 -6.07
CA GLU A 83 6.77 -23.17 -6.29
C GLU A 83 5.73 -24.18 -5.80
N GLN A 84 4.96 -23.80 -4.78
CA GLN A 84 3.91 -24.62 -4.20
C GLN A 84 2.85 -23.72 -3.54
N ALA A 85 1.57 -24.04 -3.72
CA ALA A 85 0.47 -23.41 -3.01
C ALA A 85 -0.49 -24.47 -2.47
N GLY A 86 -0.83 -24.36 -1.18
CA GLY A 86 -1.61 -25.30 -0.41
C GLY A 86 -1.49 -24.97 1.08
N PRO A 87 -1.74 -25.92 2.00
CA PRO A 87 -1.57 -25.69 3.44
C PRO A 87 -0.17 -25.19 3.81
N THR A 88 0.83 -25.61 3.02
CA THR A 88 2.18 -25.07 3.01
C THR A 88 2.44 -24.44 1.65
N VAL A 89 2.94 -23.21 1.67
CA VAL A 89 3.26 -22.41 0.50
C VAL A 89 4.77 -22.24 0.42
N LYS A 90 5.31 -22.36 -0.79
CA LYS A 90 6.72 -22.11 -1.07
C LYS A 90 6.83 -21.13 -2.23
N VAL A 91 7.58 -20.05 -2.02
CA VAL A 91 7.82 -19.00 -3.02
C VAL A 91 9.30 -18.92 -3.37
N ARG A 92 9.58 -18.57 -4.62
CA ARG A 92 10.87 -18.01 -5.04
C ARG A 92 10.79 -16.50 -4.85
N CYS A 93 11.76 -15.90 -4.18
CA CYS A 93 11.74 -14.48 -3.87
C CYS A 93 13.14 -13.86 -3.86
N THR A 94 13.21 -12.54 -3.87
CA THR A 94 14.44 -11.76 -3.66
C THR A 94 14.34 -10.92 -2.40
N ASP A 95 15.45 -10.77 -1.68
CA ASP A 95 15.55 -9.83 -0.57
C ASP A 95 15.77 -8.38 -1.03
N ASP A 96 16.02 -7.47 -0.08
CA ASP A 96 16.25 -6.06 -0.37
C ASP A 96 17.59 -5.77 -1.09
N GLN A 97 18.52 -6.73 -1.10
CA GLN A 97 19.76 -6.70 -1.89
C GLN A 97 19.59 -7.32 -3.28
N GLY A 98 18.41 -7.86 -3.60
CA GLY A 98 18.14 -8.56 -4.85
C GLY A 98 18.66 -10.01 -4.87
N ILE A 99 19.09 -10.55 -3.73
CA ILE A 99 19.58 -11.93 -3.64
C ILE A 99 18.40 -12.88 -3.70
N GLN A 100 18.46 -13.81 -4.66
CA GLN A 100 17.44 -14.84 -4.87
C GLN A 100 17.47 -15.89 -3.76
N GLY A 101 16.29 -16.30 -3.30
CA GLY A 101 16.11 -17.32 -2.27
C GLY A 101 14.74 -17.98 -2.35
N ALA A 102 14.51 -18.95 -1.46
CA ALA A 102 13.19 -19.55 -1.28
C ALA A 102 12.66 -19.18 0.11
N PHE A 103 11.35 -18.95 0.20
CA PHE A 103 10.67 -18.75 1.48
C PHE A 103 9.50 -19.73 1.58
N GLN A 104 9.39 -20.40 2.73
CA GLN A 104 8.36 -21.41 2.99
C GLN A 104 7.61 -21.10 4.28
N PHE A 105 6.29 -21.18 4.21
CA PHE A 105 5.37 -20.86 5.31
C PHE A 105 4.07 -21.67 5.20
N LYS A 106 3.33 -21.78 6.30
CA LYS A 106 1.97 -22.33 6.31
C LYS A 106 0.97 -21.23 6.01
N ALA A 107 -0.11 -21.58 5.31
CA ALA A 107 -1.19 -20.63 5.01
C ALA A 107 -1.77 -19.96 6.28
N THR A 108 -1.78 -20.68 7.40
CA THR A 108 -2.24 -20.19 8.71
C THR A 108 -1.32 -19.16 9.36
N GLU A 109 -0.08 -18.98 8.88
CA GLU A 109 0.84 -17.95 9.38
C GLU A 109 0.54 -16.56 8.80
N VAL A 110 -0.33 -16.47 7.80
CA VAL A 110 -0.71 -15.20 7.18
C VAL A 110 -1.78 -14.53 8.05
N SER A 111 -1.45 -13.38 8.65
CA SER A 111 -2.40 -12.60 9.46
C SER A 111 -3.25 -11.66 8.62
N GLN A 112 -2.72 -11.18 7.49
CA GLN A 112 -3.35 -10.14 6.70
C GLN A 112 -2.90 -10.18 5.23
N ARG A 113 -3.82 -9.73 4.36
CA ARG A 113 -3.57 -9.40 2.96
C ARG A 113 -3.70 -7.90 2.73
N VAL A 114 -2.79 -7.33 1.95
CA VAL A 114 -2.88 -5.94 1.52
C VAL A 114 -2.81 -5.88 0.00
N GLU A 115 -3.69 -5.13 -0.64
CA GLU A 115 -3.72 -4.96 -2.11
C GLU A 115 -3.75 -3.47 -2.47
N GLY A 116 -3.22 -3.12 -3.64
CA GLY A 116 -3.21 -1.73 -4.09
C GLY A 116 -2.70 -1.54 -5.50
N LEU A 117 -2.86 -0.31 -6.00
CA LEU A 117 -2.46 0.12 -7.32
C LEU A 117 -1.48 1.29 -7.21
N LEU A 118 -0.29 1.15 -7.80
CA LEU A 118 0.70 2.21 -7.87
C LEU A 118 0.59 2.89 -9.25
N PRO A 119 0.33 4.21 -9.31
CA PRO A 119 0.25 4.90 -10.58
C PRO A 119 1.63 4.97 -11.27
N VAL A 120 1.63 4.73 -12.57
CA VAL A 120 2.77 4.94 -13.46
C VAL A 120 2.53 6.23 -14.25
N PHE A 121 3.45 7.18 -14.07
CA PHE A 121 3.39 8.49 -14.71
C PHE A 121 4.31 8.53 -15.94
N GLU A 122 3.84 9.14 -17.03
CA GLU A 122 4.68 9.51 -18.17
C GLU A 122 4.38 10.93 -18.66
N GLU A 123 5.30 11.50 -19.45
CA GLU A 123 5.07 12.77 -20.17
C GLU A 123 4.17 12.53 -21.39
N ALA A 124 2.93 13.02 -21.35
CA ALA A 124 2.03 13.03 -22.48
C ALA A 124 2.03 14.41 -23.18
N LEU A 125 2.05 14.41 -24.51
CA LEU A 125 1.83 15.61 -25.31
C LEU A 125 0.31 15.88 -25.39
N GLN A 126 -0.16 16.89 -24.67
CA GLN A 126 -1.52 17.37 -24.81
C GLN A 126 -1.56 18.47 -25.88
N ILE A 127 -2.41 18.27 -26.89
CA ILE A 127 -2.72 19.27 -27.92
C ILE A 127 -3.94 20.05 -27.45
N ASP A 128 -3.80 21.37 -27.31
CA ASP A 128 -4.92 22.24 -26.99
C ASP A 128 -5.55 22.78 -28.28
N PHE A 129 -6.77 22.32 -28.58
CA PHE A 129 -7.53 22.72 -29.77
C PHE A 129 -8.27 24.05 -29.61
N THR A 130 -8.23 24.69 -28.42
CA THR A 130 -9.01 25.91 -28.16
C THR A 130 -8.38 27.19 -28.69
N LYS A 131 -7.15 27.16 -29.24
CA LYS A 131 -6.49 28.34 -29.83
C LYS A 131 -6.17 28.13 -31.31
N ARG A 132 -6.26 29.21 -32.09
CA ARG A 132 -5.94 29.30 -33.53
C ARG A 132 -4.48 28.91 -33.88
N LEU A 133 -3.66 28.59 -32.87
CA LEU A 133 -2.30 28.08 -32.95
C LEU A 133 -2.25 26.76 -32.15
N GLN A 134 -1.92 25.65 -32.82
CA GLN A 134 -1.68 24.37 -32.17
C GLN A 134 -0.55 24.53 -31.15
N ARG A 135 -0.87 24.44 -29.86
CA ARG A 135 0.13 24.42 -28.79
C ARG A 135 0.22 23.01 -28.24
N TYR A 136 1.42 22.45 -28.34
CA TYR A 136 1.81 21.22 -27.68
C TYR A 136 2.24 21.58 -26.25
N THR A 137 1.51 21.07 -25.26
CA THR A 137 1.90 21.17 -23.86
C THR A 137 2.24 19.79 -23.34
N ARG A 138 3.43 19.62 -22.77
CA ARG A 138 3.76 18.38 -22.04
C ARG A 138 3.03 18.42 -20.71
N LYS A 139 2.28 17.37 -20.40
CA LYS A 139 1.68 17.16 -19.07
C LYS A 139 1.97 15.76 -18.61
N THR A 140 2.33 15.64 -17.33
CA THR A 140 2.43 14.35 -16.65
C THR A 140 1.02 13.78 -16.50
N ALA A 141 0.79 12.59 -17.03
CA ALA A 141 -0.48 11.86 -16.89
C ALA A 141 -0.22 10.45 -16.34
N ILE A 142 -1.19 9.92 -15.60
CA ILE A 142 -1.19 8.51 -15.21
C ILE A 142 -1.59 7.72 -16.46
N LEU A 143 -0.70 6.88 -16.97
CA LEU A 143 -0.98 6.06 -18.15
C LEU A 143 -1.29 4.61 -17.80
N ASP A 144 -0.75 4.12 -16.68
CA ASP A 144 -0.91 2.74 -16.25
C ASP A 144 -0.84 2.61 -14.72
N TYR A 145 -1.15 1.42 -14.22
CA TYR A 145 -1.06 1.07 -12.81
C TYR A 145 -0.32 -0.25 -12.63
N ILE A 146 0.59 -0.27 -11.66
CA ILE A 146 1.24 -1.48 -11.17
C ILE A 146 0.38 -2.09 -10.09
N ARG A 147 0.09 -3.38 -10.19
CA ARG A 147 -0.69 -4.09 -9.17
C ARG A 147 0.24 -4.64 -8.10
N MET A 148 -0.10 -4.32 -6.86
CA MET A 148 0.65 -4.75 -5.69
C MET A 148 -0.21 -5.60 -4.77
N GLY A 149 0.41 -6.59 -4.14
CA GLY A 149 -0.20 -7.43 -3.13
C GLY A 149 0.83 -7.86 -2.09
N ASP A 150 0.53 -7.72 -0.81
CA ASP A 150 1.41 -8.12 0.28
C ASP A 150 0.71 -9.17 1.16
N LEU A 151 1.41 -10.24 1.50
CA LEU A 151 1.03 -11.20 2.54
C LEU A 151 1.85 -10.92 3.79
N HIS A 152 1.18 -10.79 4.94
CA HIS A 152 1.82 -10.43 6.20
C HIS A 152 2.02 -11.65 7.09
N LEU A 153 3.25 -11.88 7.53
CA LEU A 153 3.65 -12.93 8.47
C LEU A 153 4.26 -12.28 9.72
N PRO A 154 3.44 -11.81 10.67
CA PRO A 154 3.88 -10.98 11.79
C PRO A 154 4.86 -11.70 12.72
N ASP A 155 4.63 -12.99 13.00
CA ASP A 155 5.50 -13.83 13.84
C ASP A 155 6.93 -13.95 13.28
N ARG A 156 7.09 -13.73 11.97
CA ARG A 156 8.38 -13.75 11.27
C ARG A 156 8.90 -12.37 10.92
N GLN A 157 8.24 -11.30 11.37
CA GLN A 157 8.53 -9.92 10.99
C GLN A 157 8.65 -9.72 9.47
N THR A 158 7.84 -10.45 8.68
CA THR A 158 8.05 -10.60 7.23
C THR A 158 6.81 -10.22 6.42
N ILE A 159 7.04 -9.53 5.31
CA ILE A 159 6.09 -9.27 4.25
C ILE A 159 6.56 -9.99 2.98
N LEU A 160 5.69 -10.80 2.38
CA LEU A 160 5.89 -11.33 1.03
C LEU A 160 5.15 -10.44 0.05
N ARG A 161 5.91 -9.76 -0.81
CA ARG A 161 5.41 -8.74 -1.74
C ARG A 161 5.31 -9.28 -3.15
N PHE A 162 4.12 -9.19 -3.71
CA PHE A 162 3.78 -9.54 -5.08
C PHE A 162 3.60 -8.24 -5.88
N CYS A 163 4.17 -8.22 -7.07
CA CYS A 163 4.11 -7.11 -8.02
C CYS A 163 3.90 -7.70 -9.41
N ASP A 164 2.88 -7.25 -10.15
CA ASP A 164 2.56 -7.83 -11.46
C ASP A 164 3.65 -7.63 -12.51
N GLN A 165 4.49 -6.58 -12.38
CA GLN A 165 5.64 -6.37 -13.26
C GLN A 165 6.82 -7.29 -12.94
N ASN A 166 6.99 -7.70 -11.68
CA ASN A 166 8.15 -8.46 -11.23
C ASN A 166 7.86 -9.96 -11.01
N TYR A 167 6.59 -10.35 -11.02
CA TYR A 167 6.15 -11.72 -10.91
C TYR A 167 6.23 -12.43 -12.27
N ASP A 168 6.92 -13.57 -12.32
CA ASP A 168 7.04 -14.41 -13.50
C ASP A 168 5.89 -15.43 -13.56
N PHE A 169 4.86 -15.11 -14.33
CA PHE A 169 3.69 -15.98 -14.50
C PHE A 169 3.95 -17.23 -15.35
N HIS A 170 5.09 -17.30 -16.03
CA HIS A 170 5.49 -18.44 -16.84
C HIS A 170 6.33 -19.45 -16.04
N GLN A 171 6.68 -19.12 -14.78
CA GLN A 171 7.36 -20.02 -13.86
C GLN A 171 6.50 -20.40 -12.66
N GLY A 172 6.82 -21.56 -12.07
CA GLY A 172 6.14 -22.06 -10.89
C GLY A 172 4.86 -22.83 -11.20
N ILE A 173 3.92 -22.82 -10.26
CA ILE A 173 2.65 -23.54 -10.37
C ILE A 173 1.67 -22.84 -11.31
N PRO A 174 0.77 -23.60 -11.98
CA PRO A 174 -0.36 -23.00 -12.70
C PRO A 174 -1.32 -22.31 -11.73
N LEU A 175 -1.72 -21.07 -12.05
CA LEU A 175 -2.65 -20.27 -11.24
C LEU A 175 -4.12 -20.42 -11.65
N GLY A 176 -4.38 -20.87 -12.88
CA GLY A 176 -5.72 -21.07 -13.43
C GLY A 176 -6.15 -22.55 -13.45
N GLU A 177 -7.42 -22.78 -13.79
CA GLU A 177 -7.93 -24.13 -14.04
C GLU A 177 -7.42 -24.63 -15.40
N GLY A 178 -6.49 -25.59 -15.38
CA GLY A 178 -5.92 -26.19 -16.59
C GLY A 178 -4.41 -25.98 -16.72
N LYS A 179 -3.85 -26.33 -17.89
CA LYS A 179 -2.44 -26.08 -18.22
C LYS A 179 -2.21 -24.57 -18.41
N GLN A 180 -1.01 -24.08 -18.04
CA GLN A 180 -0.60 -22.71 -18.32
C GLN A 180 -0.78 -22.43 -19.82
N ASP A 181 -1.63 -21.45 -20.14
CA ASP A 181 -1.78 -20.95 -21.49
C ASP A 181 -0.78 -19.81 -21.70
N PRO A 182 0.22 -19.98 -22.60
CA PRO A 182 1.26 -18.99 -22.83
C PRO A 182 0.72 -17.68 -23.43
N HIS A 183 -0.52 -17.64 -23.89
CA HIS A 183 -1.18 -16.46 -24.43
C HIS A 183 -2.01 -15.68 -23.40
N GLN A 184 -2.06 -16.12 -22.14
CA GLN A 184 -2.77 -15.38 -21.09
C GLN A 184 -2.08 -14.07 -20.77
N THR A 185 -2.88 -13.00 -20.64
CA THR A 185 -2.38 -11.68 -20.28
C THR A 185 -1.96 -11.64 -18.81
N ASN A 186 -0.97 -10.81 -18.48
CA ASN A 186 -0.54 -10.60 -17.08
C ASN A 186 -1.70 -10.16 -16.18
N SER A 187 -2.67 -9.41 -16.71
CA SER A 187 -3.88 -9.02 -15.98
C SER A 187 -4.75 -10.21 -15.60
N LEU A 188 -4.93 -11.18 -16.49
CA LEU A 188 -5.67 -12.40 -16.18
C LEU A 188 -4.89 -13.26 -15.19
N ASN A 189 -3.58 -13.39 -15.36
CA ASN A 189 -2.73 -14.16 -14.45
C ASN A 189 -2.72 -13.57 -13.03
N TRP A 190 -2.64 -12.24 -12.91
CA TRP A 190 -2.77 -11.56 -11.62
C TRP A 190 -4.12 -11.83 -10.97
N ASN A 191 -5.22 -11.75 -11.72
CA ASN A 191 -6.55 -12.07 -11.19
C ASN A 191 -6.65 -13.52 -10.72
N ASN A 192 -6.01 -14.46 -11.43
CA ASN A 192 -5.93 -15.86 -11.00
C ASN A 192 -5.10 -16.03 -9.72
N LEU A 193 -3.99 -15.30 -9.58
CA LEU A 193 -3.22 -15.23 -8.33
C LEU A 193 -4.07 -14.73 -7.15
N LEU A 194 -4.82 -13.65 -7.33
CA LEU A 194 -5.71 -13.12 -6.29
C LEU A 194 -6.82 -14.11 -5.92
N LYS A 195 -7.39 -14.81 -6.91
CA LYS A 195 -8.38 -15.88 -6.68
C LYS A 195 -7.78 -17.04 -5.89
N LEU A 196 -6.55 -17.46 -6.21
CA LEU A 196 -5.82 -18.47 -5.46
C LEU A 196 -5.69 -18.07 -3.99
N TRP A 197 -5.28 -16.83 -3.70
CA TRP A 197 -5.17 -16.33 -2.33
C TRP A 197 -6.51 -16.27 -1.61
N SER A 198 -7.58 -15.82 -2.28
CA SER A 198 -8.92 -15.80 -1.69
C SER A 198 -9.46 -17.19 -1.37
N LYS A 199 -9.09 -18.21 -2.16
CA LYS A 199 -9.43 -19.61 -1.89
C LYS A 199 -8.60 -20.18 -0.74
N LEU A 200 -7.30 -19.89 -0.69
CA LEU A 200 -6.39 -20.45 0.31
C LEU A 200 -6.50 -19.76 1.67
N LEU A 201 -6.84 -18.47 1.68
CA LEU A 201 -6.86 -17.60 2.85
C LEU A 201 -8.24 -16.93 3.02
N PRO A 202 -9.35 -17.69 3.10
CA PRO A 202 -10.70 -17.11 3.07
C PRO A 202 -11.05 -16.29 4.31
N GLN A 203 -10.41 -16.56 5.45
CA GLN A 203 -10.64 -15.88 6.73
C GLN A 203 -9.64 -14.76 7.01
N VAL A 204 -8.64 -14.57 6.14
CA VAL A 204 -7.61 -13.56 6.33
C VAL A 204 -8.16 -12.20 5.87
N PRO A 205 -8.11 -11.14 6.71
CA PRO A 205 -8.61 -9.83 6.35
C PRO A 205 -7.85 -9.26 5.14
N LEU A 206 -8.59 -8.57 4.28
CA LEU A 206 -8.06 -7.85 3.12
C LEU A 206 -8.15 -6.35 3.34
N THR A 207 -7.04 -5.66 3.16
CA THR A 207 -6.95 -4.20 3.16
C THR A 207 -6.56 -3.71 1.76
N ASN A 208 -7.42 -2.94 1.10
CA ASN A 208 -7.25 -2.59 -0.32
C ASN A 208 -7.48 -1.10 -0.62
N GLU A 209 -7.40 -0.24 0.39
CA GLU A 209 -7.71 1.18 0.32
C GLU A 209 -6.44 2.04 0.16
N PHE A 210 -5.48 1.57 -0.65
CA PHE A 210 -4.18 2.24 -0.83
C PHE A 210 -4.30 3.57 -1.56
N THR A 211 -5.04 3.65 -2.67
CA THR A 211 -5.11 4.86 -3.51
C THR A 211 -5.47 6.13 -2.72
N PRO A 212 -6.58 6.20 -1.95
CA PRO A 212 -6.91 7.39 -1.18
C PRO A 212 -5.88 7.70 -0.08
N PHE A 213 -5.22 6.68 0.47
CA PHE A 213 -4.12 6.89 1.41
C PHE A 213 -2.91 7.52 0.71
N GLY A 214 -2.49 6.94 -0.42
CA GLY A 214 -1.33 7.36 -1.20
C GLY A 214 -1.44 8.81 -1.68
N GLU A 215 -2.61 9.22 -2.18
CA GLU A 215 -2.89 10.61 -2.60
C GLU A 215 -2.59 11.63 -1.48
N THR A 216 -2.92 11.29 -0.24
CA THR A 216 -2.63 12.16 0.91
C THR A 216 -1.21 11.99 1.45
N ALA A 217 -0.62 10.81 1.32
CA ALA A 217 0.71 10.53 1.86
C ALA A 217 1.81 11.24 1.08
N ILE A 218 1.68 11.34 -0.25
CA ILE A 218 2.67 12.02 -1.10
C ILE A 218 2.78 13.53 -0.83
N GLU A 219 1.77 14.15 -0.21
CA GLU A 219 1.82 15.53 0.27
C GLU A 219 2.92 15.72 1.34
N PHE A 220 3.32 14.64 2.04
CA PHE A 220 4.39 14.63 3.04
C PHE A 220 5.75 14.20 2.45
N SER A 221 6.05 14.65 1.23
CA SER A 221 7.17 14.18 0.40
C SER A 221 8.52 14.03 1.12
N GLN A 222 8.97 15.05 1.87
CA GLN A 222 10.24 15.01 2.59
C GLN A 222 10.31 13.90 3.64
N SER A 223 9.24 13.76 4.42
CA SER A 223 9.19 12.74 5.46
C SER A 223 8.99 11.35 4.86
N LEU A 224 8.17 11.26 3.81
CA LEU A 224 7.89 10.02 3.12
C LEU A 224 9.16 9.45 2.46
N ALA A 225 10.07 10.30 1.99
CA ALA A 225 11.38 9.89 1.46
C ALA A 225 12.25 9.12 2.48
N THR A 226 11.97 9.21 3.78
CA THR A 226 12.69 8.44 4.82
C THR A 226 12.21 6.98 4.94
N VAL A 227 11.05 6.66 4.38
CA VAL A 227 10.54 5.29 4.29
C VAL A 227 11.23 4.57 3.15
N LYS A 228 11.86 3.43 3.41
CA LYS A 228 12.58 2.66 2.39
C LYS A 228 11.61 1.76 1.63
N PRO A 229 11.34 1.97 0.33
CA PRO A 229 10.27 1.28 -0.38
C PRO A 229 10.43 -0.25 -0.49
N LYS A 230 11.67 -0.77 -0.38
CA LYS A 230 12.01 -2.20 -0.51
C LYS A 230 11.31 -2.88 -1.70
N LEU A 231 11.39 -2.21 -2.85
CA LEU A 231 10.76 -2.59 -4.10
C LEU A 231 11.66 -2.14 -5.24
N GLN A 232 11.82 -2.97 -6.26
CA GLN A 232 12.63 -2.65 -7.43
C GLN A 232 11.73 -2.61 -8.68
N LEU A 233 11.16 -1.44 -8.99
CA LEU A 233 10.36 -1.25 -10.20
C LEU A 233 11.21 -0.73 -11.35
N HIS A 234 10.97 -1.26 -12.55
CA HIS A 234 11.61 -0.80 -13.78
C HIS A 234 10.87 0.43 -14.31
N ARG A 235 11.17 1.61 -13.75
CA ARG A 235 10.60 2.89 -14.18
C ARG A 235 11.68 3.93 -14.41
N ARG A 236 11.38 4.93 -15.24
CA ARG A 236 12.32 5.99 -15.61
C ARG A 236 12.74 6.86 -14.44
N GLU A 237 11.84 7.09 -13.48
CA GLU A 237 12.08 7.97 -12.34
C GLU A 237 11.59 7.36 -11.03
N SER A 238 12.27 7.69 -9.93
CA SER A 238 11.78 7.39 -8.59
C SER A 238 10.47 8.13 -8.32
N SER A 239 9.51 7.47 -7.71
CA SER A 239 8.22 8.01 -7.33
C SER A 239 7.89 7.66 -5.88
N LEU A 240 7.42 8.68 -5.16
CA LEU A 240 7.01 8.62 -3.76
C LEU A 240 5.85 7.64 -3.51
N TRP A 241 5.18 7.18 -4.56
CA TRP A 241 4.15 6.15 -4.44
C TRP A 241 4.70 4.82 -3.94
N ASP A 242 5.99 4.52 -4.17
CA ASP A 242 6.60 3.30 -3.63
C ASP A 242 6.84 3.44 -2.13
N ASN A 243 7.31 4.61 -1.71
CA ASN A 243 7.47 4.93 -0.29
C ASN A 243 6.11 4.93 0.41
N ALA A 244 5.08 5.48 -0.23
CA ALA A 244 3.70 5.43 0.26
C ALA A 244 3.19 4.00 0.35
N TRP A 245 3.44 3.15 -0.65
CA TRP A 245 3.06 1.74 -0.62
C TRP A 245 3.72 0.99 0.54
N GLN A 246 5.03 1.16 0.70
CA GLN A 246 5.74 0.57 1.83
C GLN A 246 5.15 1.05 3.16
N LEU A 247 4.92 2.37 3.30
CA LEU A 247 4.34 2.94 4.50
C LEU A 247 2.96 2.33 4.78
N TYR A 248 2.08 2.29 3.77
CA TYR A 248 0.73 1.74 3.87
C TYR A 248 0.73 0.28 4.33
N SER A 249 1.45 -0.58 3.61
CA SER A 249 1.51 -2.00 3.90
C SER A 249 2.17 -2.27 5.26
N SER A 250 3.22 -1.53 5.62
CA SER A 250 3.87 -1.67 6.92
C SER A 250 3.00 -1.20 8.09
N LEU A 251 2.20 -0.15 7.89
CA LEU A 251 1.24 0.27 8.90
C LEU A 251 0.17 -0.80 9.11
N ALA A 252 -0.30 -1.39 8.01
CA ALA A 252 -1.24 -2.51 8.06
C ALA A 252 -0.66 -3.74 8.75
N PHE A 253 0.61 -4.05 8.51
CA PHE A 253 1.35 -5.11 9.19
C PHE A 253 1.38 -4.95 10.72
N TYR A 254 1.38 -3.72 11.23
CA TYR A 254 1.34 -3.44 12.66
C TYR A 254 -0.08 -3.23 13.22
N GLN A 255 -1.11 -3.31 12.37
CA GLN A 255 -2.52 -3.27 12.77
C GLN A 255 -3.17 -4.66 12.73
N SER A 256 -2.54 -5.64 12.08
CA SER A 256 -3.00 -7.04 12.00
C SER A 256 -2.88 -7.79 13.32
#